data_AF-A0A239CNB6-F1
#
_entry.id   AF-A0A239CNB6-F1
#
_cell.length_a   1.000
_cell.length_b   1.000
_cell.length_c   1.000
_cell.angle_alpha   90.00
_cell.angle_beta   90.00
_cell.angle_gamma   90.00
#
_symmetry.space_group_name_H-M   'P 1'
#
loop_
_entity.id
_entity.type
_entity.pdbx_description
1 polymer ?
#
loop_
_entity_poly.entity_id
_entity_poly.type
_entity_poly.pdbx_seq_one_letter_code
_entity_poly.pdbx_strand_id
1 'polypeptide(L)'
;MDRRVPPAKREVLPGVTLTVSVMGGYSIERDGEYIGWIHASVGDHWNAYVRRLGSSGDPLGRYPQDEAVRVVVVAWDTGVALPNGCRS
;
A
#
# COMPACT_ATOMS: atom_id res chain seq x y z
N MET A 1 26.00 12.48 -13.15
CA MET A 1 25.39 11.24 -12.64
C MET A 1 23.93 11.54 -12.38
N ASP A 2 23.06 11.26 -13.35
CA ASP A 2 21.62 11.42 -13.23
C ASP A 2 21.08 10.47 -12.17
N ARG A 3 20.87 11.00 -10.96
CA ARG A 3 20.12 10.32 -9.92
C ARG A 3 18.67 10.30 -10.40
N ARG A 4 18.27 9.25 -11.13
CA ARG A 4 16.86 8.95 -11.40
C ARG A 4 16.17 8.78 -10.05
N VAL A 5 15.67 9.88 -9.49
CA VAL A 5 14.74 9.83 -8.37
C VAL A 5 13.52 9.10 -8.92
N PRO A 6 13.16 7.91 -8.41
CA PRO A 6 11.92 7.26 -8.79
C PRO A 6 10.80 8.29 -8.60
N PRO A 7 9.85 8.43 -9.53
CA PRO A 7 8.79 9.39 -9.38
C PRO A 7 8.16 9.21 -8.00
N ALA A 8 8.13 10.29 -7.22
CA ALA A 8 7.69 10.26 -5.82
C ALA A 8 6.27 9.71 -5.68
N LYS A 9 5.49 9.72 -6.77
CA LYS A 9 4.14 9.22 -6.91
C LYS A 9 3.99 8.50 -8.25
N ARG A 10 3.46 7.26 -8.27
CA ARG A 10 3.22 6.45 -9.48
C ARG A 10 1.89 5.71 -9.38
N GLU A 11 1.00 5.92 -10.34
CA GLU A 11 -0.20 5.09 -10.50
C GLU A 11 0.18 3.70 -11.02
N VAL A 12 -0.34 2.65 -10.39
CA VAL A 12 0.01 1.23 -10.68
C VAL A 12 -1.18 0.36 -11.04
N LEU A 13 -2.38 0.75 -10.60
CA LEU A 13 -3.67 0.20 -10.99
C LEU A 13 -4.65 1.39 -11.09
N PRO A 14 -5.80 1.26 -11.80
CA PRO A 14 -6.77 2.35 -11.87
C PRO A 14 -7.15 2.87 -10.48
N GLY A 15 -6.87 4.16 -10.24
CA GLY A 15 -7.15 4.82 -8.97
C GLY A 15 -6.19 4.45 -7.82
N VAL A 16 -5.24 3.54 -8.03
CA VAL A 16 -4.26 3.10 -7.02
C VAL A 16 -2.90 3.70 -7.28
N THR A 17 -2.42 4.45 -6.31
CA THR A 17 -1.16 5.18 -6.39
C THR A 17 -0.16 4.74 -5.33
N LEU A 18 1.07 4.49 -5.76
CA LEU A 18 2.22 4.33 -4.88
C LEU A 18 2.90 5.68 -4.66
N THR A 19 3.12 6.04 -3.39
CA THR A 19 3.92 7.20 -3.02
C THR A 19 5.14 6.71 -2.24
N VAL A 20 6.34 7.17 -2.62
CA VAL A 20 7.59 6.80 -1.95
C VAL A 20 7.52 7.26 -0.49
N SER A 21 7.75 6.34 0.45
CA SER A 21 7.83 6.63 1.88
C SER A 21 9.28 6.88 2.29
N VAL A 22 9.48 7.78 3.25
CA VAL A 22 10.80 8.10 3.84
C VAL A 22 11.47 6.88 4.51
N MET A 23 10.71 5.82 4.80
CA MET A 23 11.21 4.59 5.46
C MET A 23 11.62 3.48 4.47
N GLY A 24 11.83 3.79 3.19
CA GLY A 24 12.28 2.79 2.21
C GLY A 24 11.17 1.84 1.74
N GLY A 25 9.94 2.35 1.67
CA GLY A 25 8.76 1.63 1.19
C GLY A 25 7.87 2.49 0.30
N TYR A 26 6.65 2.03 0.05
CA TYR A 26 5.61 2.78 -0.63
C TYR A 26 4.34 2.81 0.22
N SER A 27 3.75 3.99 0.41
CA SER A 27 2.34 4.10 0.79
C SER A 27 1.46 3.83 -0.41
N ILE A 28 0.31 3.21 -0.16
CA ILE A 28 -0.68 2.85 -1.17
C ILE A 28 -1.93 3.69 -0.90
N GLU A 29 -2.27 4.53 -1.86
CA GLU A 29 -3.50 5.33 -1.88
C GLU A 29 -4.45 4.75 -2.93
N ARG A 30 -5.75 4.67 -2.62
CA ARG A 30 -6.81 4.39 -3.59
C ARG A 30 -7.81 5.53 -3.57
N ASP A 31 -8.03 6.18 -4.72
CA ASP A 31 -8.94 7.32 -4.85
C ASP A 31 -8.69 8.43 -3.81
N GLY A 32 -7.42 8.65 -3.48
CA GLY A 32 -6.96 9.61 -2.47
C GLY A 32 -7.04 9.14 -1.01
N GLU A 33 -7.54 7.93 -0.76
CA GLU A 33 -7.59 7.32 0.57
C GLU A 33 -6.37 6.43 0.82
N TYR A 34 -5.68 6.64 1.93
CA TYR A 34 -4.59 5.76 2.35
C TYR A 34 -5.14 4.41 2.80
N ILE A 35 -4.80 3.33 2.10
CA ILE A 35 -5.33 1.98 2.32
C ILE A 35 -4.31 0.99 2.87
N GLY A 36 -3.01 1.32 2.83
CA GLY A 36 -1.96 0.42 3.28
C GLY A 36 -0.59 0.83 2.77
N TRP A 37 0.40 -0.03 3.00
CA TRP A 37 1.77 0.19 2.56
C TRP A 37 2.51 -1.11 2.30
N ILE A 38 3.59 -0.99 1.54
CA ILE A 38 4.56 -2.06 1.32
C ILE A 38 5.95 -1.53 1.66
N HIS A 39 6.81 -2.39 2.20
CA HIS A 39 8.23 -2.05 2.37
C HIS A 39 9.13 -3.20 1.89
N ALA A 40 10.34 -2.86 1.45
CA ALA A 40 11.25 -3.84 0.88
C ALA A 40 11.58 -4.94 1.89
N SER A 41 11.59 -6.18 1.42
CA SER A 41 11.98 -7.37 2.17
C SER A 41 13.22 -7.99 1.53
N VAL A 42 13.52 -9.25 1.86
CA VAL A 42 14.66 -9.97 1.28
C VAL A 42 14.40 -10.28 -0.20
N GLY A 43 15.34 -9.94 -1.07
CA GLY A 43 15.27 -10.20 -2.51
C GLY A 43 14.38 -9.19 -3.25
N ASP A 44 13.54 -9.70 -4.15
CA ASP A 44 12.54 -8.95 -4.92
C ASP A 44 11.16 -8.86 -4.22
N HIS A 45 11.11 -9.32 -2.96
CA HIS A 45 9.89 -9.38 -2.19
C HIS A 45 9.66 -8.14 -1.32
N TRP A 46 8.39 -7.91 -0.99
CA TRP A 46 7.87 -6.78 -0.23
C TRP A 46 6.92 -7.29 0.84
N ASN A 47 7.06 -6.81 2.09
CA ASN A 47 6.04 -7.10 3.10
C ASN A 47 4.88 -6.12 2.93
N ALA A 48 3.66 -6.64 2.99
CA ALA A 48 2.42 -5.92 2.73
C ALA A 48 1.60 -5.74 4.00
N TYR A 49 1.00 -4.56 4.16
CA TYR A 49 0.18 -4.19 5.31
C TYR A 49 -1.06 -3.43 4.85
N VAL A 50 -2.23 -3.87 5.31
CA VAL A 50 -3.47 -3.09 5.15
C VAL A 50 -3.60 -2.11 6.30
N ARG A 51 -4.07 -0.90 6.02
CA ARG A 51 -4.33 0.10 7.04
C ARG A 51 -5.47 -0.36 7.94
N ARG A 52 -5.26 -0.25 9.24
CA ARG A 52 -6.28 -0.38 10.27
C ARG A 52 -6.19 0.80 11.23
N LEU A 53 -7.29 1.53 11.38
CA LEU A 53 -7.35 2.73 12.23
C LEU A 53 -6.92 2.40 13.67
N GLY A 54 -6.08 3.27 14.25
CA GLY A 54 -5.57 3.10 15.61
C GLY A 54 -4.47 2.04 15.77
N SER A 55 -3.94 1.49 14.68
CA SER A 55 -2.87 0.50 14.72
C SER A 55 -1.79 0.77 13.66
N SER A 56 -0.68 0.05 13.75
CA SER A 56 0.34 -0.02 12.70
C SER A 56 -0.06 -0.93 11.55
N GLY A 57 -1.36 -1.11 11.27
CA GLY A 57 -1.87 -1.94 10.16
C GLY A 57 -1.78 -3.45 10.44
N ASP A 58 -2.58 -4.21 9.70
CA ASP A 58 -2.55 -5.68 9.78
C ASP A 58 -1.60 -6.24 8.72
N PRO A 59 -0.67 -7.14 9.09
CA PRO A 59 0.26 -7.76 8.14
C PRO A 59 -0.49 -8.74 7.23
N LEU A 60 -0.24 -8.64 5.92
CA LEU A 60 -0.86 -9.51 4.91
C LEU A 60 0.09 -10.60 4.42
N GLY A 61 1.39 -10.38 4.53
CA GLY A 61 2.41 -11.35 4.10
C GLY A 61 3.53 -10.69 3.30
N ARG A 62 4.24 -11.52 2.53
CA ARG A 62 5.41 -11.13 1.74
C ARG A 62 5.26 -11.62 0.30
N TYR A 63 5.33 -10.71 -0.66
CA TYR A 63 5.02 -10.96 -2.08
C TYR A 63 5.95 -10.17 -3.01
N PRO A 64 6.07 -10.52 -4.29
CA PRO A 64 6.57 -9.61 -5.31
C PRO A 64 5.82 -8.27 -5.29
N GLN A 65 6.47 -7.17 -5.71
CA GLN A 65 5.93 -5.82 -5.53
C GLN A 65 4.49 -5.65 -6.05
N ASP A 66 4.22 -6.07 -7.29
CA ASP A 66 2.91 -5.90 -7.92
C ASP A 66 1.82 -6.73 -7.22
N GLU A 67 2.18 -7.93 -6.73
CA GLU A 67 1.27 -8.78 -5.98
C GLU A 67 1.02 -8.21 -4.58
N ALA A 68 2.04 -7.67 -3.92
CA ALA A 68 1.91 -7.01 -2.62
C ALA A 68 0.89 -5.85 -2.69
N VAL A 69 0.92 -5.04 -3.76
CA VAL A 69 -0.07 -3.98 -3.99
C VAL A 69 -1.48 -4.56 -4.16
N ARG A 70 -1.63 -5.59 -5.00
CA ARG A 70 -2.93 -6.23 -5.23
C ARG A 70 -3.52 -6.81 -3.96
N VAL A 71 -2.70 -7.48 -3.14
CA VAL A 71 -3.13 -8.07 -1.87
C VAL A 71 -3.60 -7.00 -0.89
N VAL A 72 -2.94 -5.83 -0.82
CA VAL A 72 -3.42 -4.69 -0.01
C VAL A 72 -4.77 -4.17 -0.50
N VAL A 73 -4.94 -4.01 -1.82
CA VAL A 73 -6.21 -3.55 -2.41
C VAL A 73 -7.34 -4.53 -2.13
N VAL A 74 -7.10 -5.84 -2.31
CA VAL A 74 -8.10 -6.88 -2.03
C VAL A 74 -8.43 -6.95 -0.54
N ALA A 75 -7.42 -6.87 0.34
CA ALA A 75 -7.63 -6.87 1.78
C ALA A 75 -8.46 -5.65 2.23
N TRP A 76 -8.17 -4.48 1.66
CA TRP A 76 -8.97 -3.27 1.88
C TRP A 76 -10.41 -3.47 1.44
N ASP A 77 -10.66 -3.92 0.20
CA ASP A 77 -12.00 -4.14 -0.34
C ASP A 77 -12.79 -5.21 0.43
N THR A 78 -12.10 -6.23 0.94
CA THR A 78 -12.71 -7.27 1.78
C THR A 78 -13.02 -6.74 3.19
N GLY A 79 -12.18 -5.85 3.73
CA GLY A 79 -12.39 -5.15 4.99
C GLY A 79 -13.46 -4.06 4.94
N VAL A 80 -13.79 -3.54 3.75
CA VAL A 80 -14.94 -2.65 3.50
C VAL A 80 -16.28 -3.36 3.78
N ALA A 81 -16.29 -4.70 3.94
CA ALA A 81 -17.43 -5.45 4.48
C ALA A 81 -17.56 -5.37 6.02
N LEU A 82 -16.96 -4.39 6.70
CA LEU A 82 -17.29 -4.09 8.10
C LEU A 82 -18.42 -3.05 8.14
N PRO A 83 -19.63 -3.43 8.60
CA PRO A 83 -20.72 -2.50 8.79
C PRO A 83 -20.36 -1.68 10.02
N ASN A 84 -19.90 -0.44 9.83
CA ASN A 84 -20.14 0.72 10.70
C ASN A 84 -19.07 1.80 10.47
N GLY A 85 -19.53 3.00 10.14
CA GLY A 85 -18.89 4.22 10.63
C GLY A 85 -18.47 5.23 9.57
N CYS A 86 -19.46 5.98 9.07
CA CYS A 86 -19.41 7.40 8.72
C CYS A 86 -18.07 7.99 8.22
N ARG A 87 -18.03 8.31 6.92
CA ARG A 87 -17.23 9.45 6.43
C ARG A 87 -17.89 10.73 6.93
N SER A 88 -17.22 11.46 7.81
CA SER A 88 -17.41 12.89 8.04
C SER A 88 -16.50 13.68 7.13
#